data_AF-A0A1E5V087-F1
#
_entry.id   AF-A0A1E5V087-F1
#
_cell.length_a   1.000
_cell.length_b   1.000
_cell.length_c   1.000
_cell.angle_alpha   90.00
_cell.angle_beta   90.00
_cell.angle_gamma   90.00
#
_symmetry.space_group_name_H-M   'P 1'
#
loop_
_entity.id
_entity.type
_entity.pdbx_description
1 polymer ?
#
loop_
_entity_poly.entity_id
_entity_poly.type
_entity_poly.pdbx_seq_one_letter_code
_entity_poly.pdbx_strand_id
1 'polypeptide(L)'
;MAVLILGGRNVGAPVVWIQTAAASFRQGSNDLSSLHPRTAHHDRLYGGLLADGFDEESCHCRYQSAMYRRNPGRRPSPYLISKLRRHEALQRRCGPGTAAYSNALEQLKSGKSVASPECTYIVSISYRGIGNRILAAASAFLYAVLTGRVLLIDPSNEMDNLFCEPFPNTTWLLPPGFPLTAYTNFTVHTAESYGNMLKNKVIRSDEVPTAAQLPAFAYVHLNYDATVEDNYFFCDDDQRLLQRIQWLVMRTDNYIVPELFLVPAFQEELDMLFPERDAVFHHLGRYLFHPNNHVWGLVTRYYDTYLAAARQRVGIQVRVFGGMPDSPELLEQITTCTQREGLLPEVLAAGEPMILPAASRTKSKAVLVTSLRSWYYEKLKSMYWEHATATGEVVSMHQPSHEEYQRSGARSHEHKAWAEIYLLSLTDVLVTSGRSTFGYVAQGLAGVRPWVLYKSGNSSAVPDPPCGRDVSMEPCFHKPPGYDCRLKQWGDPSKYVPYLQHCDDASWGLKLVGRNK
;
A
#
# COMPACT_ATOMS: atom_id res chain seq x y z
N MET A 1 74.83 41.56 23.18
CA MET A 1 75.31 42.59 22.22
C MET A 1 74.10 43.16 21.50
N ALA A 2 74.06 44.47 21.26
CA ALA A 2 73.03 45.10 20.45
C ALA A 2 73.67 45.69 19.20
N VAL A 3 73.12 45.38 18.02
CA VAL A 3 73.27 46.18 16.79
C VAL A 3 71.92 46.19 16.10
N LEU A 4 71.48 47.38 15.71
CA LEU A 4 70.21 47.65 15.05
C LEU A 4 70.54 48.61 13.90
N ILE A 5 70.31 48.20 12.64
CA ILE A 5 70.46 49.07 11.46
C ILE A 5 69.22 48.88 10.55
N LEU A 6 68.77 49.99 9.97
CA LEU A 6 67.48 50.17 9.27
C LEU A 6 67.66 50.42 7.76
N GLY A 7 66.57 50.20 7.01
CA GLY A 7 66.36 50.54 5.59
C GLY A 7 66.02 49.29 4.76
N GLY A 8 64.90 49.12 4.06
CA GLY A 8 63.96 50.04 3.39
C GLY A 8 63.72 49.47 1.98
N ARG A 9 62.58 49.55 1.28
CA ARG A 9 61.29 50.22 1.53
C ARG A 9 60.23 49.72 0.50
N ASN A 10 59.02 49.35 0.95
CA ASN A 10 57.75 49.13 0.18
C ASN A 10 57.78 48.03 -0.93
N VAL A 11 56.71 47.38 -1.39
CA VAL A 11 55.22 47.44 -1.25
C VAL A 11 54.74 45.97 -1.07
N GLY A 12 53.62 45.58 -0.47
CA GLY A 12 52.48 46.24 0.20
C GLY A 12 51.23 45.34 0.09
N ALA A 13 50.32 45.32 1.08
CA ALA A 13 49.19 44.38 1.18
C ALA A 13 47.85 45.08 1.49
N PRO A 14 46.68 44.53 1.11
CA PRO A 14 45.41 45.24 1.12
C PRO A 14 44.75 45.37 2.51
N VAL A 15 43.98 46.44 2.68
CA VAL A 15 43.30 46.83 3.91
C VAL A 15 41.99 46.07 4.11
N VAL A 16 41.81 45.46 5.29
CA VAL A 16 40.52 44.95 5.76
C VAL A 16 39.77 46.08 6.48
N TRP A 17 38.57 46.42 6.00
CA TRP A 17 37.68 47.36 6.69
C TRP A 17 36.78 46.59 7.66
N ILE A 18 36.94 46.85 8.95
CA ILE A 18 35.97 46.48 9.99
C ILE A 18 35.17 47.74 10.34
N GLN A 19 33.86 47.69 10.14
CA GLN A 19 32.93 48.63 10.78
C GLN A 19 32.00 47.86 11.71
N THR A 20 32.18 48.10 13.01
CA THR A 20 31.21 47.75 14.04
C THR A 20 30.24 48.91 14.23
N ALA A 21 28.94 48.62 14.19
CA ALA A 21 27.90 49.50 14.69
C ALA A 21 26.99 48.67 15.60
N ALA A 22 26.79 49.14 16.84
CA ALA A 22 26.15 48.37 17.90
C ALA A 22 24.67 48.76 18.10
N ALA A 23 23.96 47.85 18.77
CA ALA A 23 22.69 48.05 19.47
C ALA A 23 21.42 48.37 18.66
N SER A 24 20.56 47.35 18.56
CA SER A 24 19.18 47.46 19.08
C SER A 24 18.60 46.07 19.35
N PHE A 25 18.61 45.63 20.61
CA PHE A 25 17.83 44.47 21.03
C PHE A 25 16.34 44.83 20.94
N ARG A 26 15.63 44.25 19.97
CA ARG A 26 14.17 44.09 20.05
C ARG A 26 13.85 42.60 20.01
N GLN A 27 13.19 42.17 21.08
CA GLN A 27 12.78 40.81 21.35
C GLN A 27 11.60 40.46 20.43
N GLY A 28 11.90 39.93 19.24
CA GLY A 28 10.92 39.32 18.35
C GLY A 28 11.00 37.80 18.50
N SER A 29 9.91 37.16 18.89
CA SER A 29 9.79 35.71 18.80
C SER A 29 9.81 35.31 17.32
N ASN A 30 10.85 34.60 16.89
CA ASN A 30 10.83 33.92 15.59
C ASN A 30 9.84 32.76 15.66
N ASP A 31 8.59 33.07 15.37
CA ASP A 31 7.56 32.09 15.02
C ASP A 31 8.04 31.29 13.82
N LEU A 32 8.42 30.02 14.04
CA LEU A 32 8.73 29.06 12.97
C LEU A 32 7.47 28.64 12.17
N SER A 33 6.33 29.24 12.51
CA SER A 33 4.97 28.92 12.07
C SER A 33 4.64 29.33 10.63
N SER A 34 5.58 29.90 9.87
CA SER A 34 5.33 30.49 8.54
C SER A 34 5.52 29.55 7.34
N LEU A 35 5.90 28.28 7.56
CA LEU A 35 6.05 27.28 6.49
C LEU A 35 4.75 26.55 6.09
N HIS A 36 3.64 26.78 6.80
CA HIS A 36 2.34 26.18 6.50
C HIS A 36 1.44 27.19 5.76
N PRO A 37 0.91 26.85 4.56
CA PRO A 37 -0.15 27.64 3.94
C PRO A 37 -1.35 27.76 4.88
N ARG A 38 -1.80 29.00 5.12
CA ARG A 38 -2.95 29.27 5.99
C ARG A 38 -4.22 28.59 5.45
N THR A 39 -4.75 27.66 6.24
CA THR A 39 -6.18 27.31 6.32
C THR A 39 -6.90 27.06 5.00
N ALA A 40 -6.49 26.00 4.28
CA ALA A 40 -7.51 25.06 3.82
C ALA A 40 -7.84 24.15 5.01
N HIS A 41 -9.11 23.95 5.36
CA HIS A 41 -9.48 22.91 6.32
C HIS A 41 -9.23 21.55 5.65
N HIS A 42 -8.05 20.98 5.88
CA HIS A 42 -7.74 19.61 5.46
C HIS A 42 -8.76 18.68 6.12
N ASP A 43 -9.54 17.96 5.30
CA ASP A 43 -10.57 17.06 5.78
C ASP A 43 -9.92 15.83 6.45
N ARG A 44 -9.75 15.94 7.78
CA ARG A 44 -9.16 14.91 8.64
C ARG A 44 -9.95 13.60 8.67
N LEU A 45 -11.19 13.59 8.17
CA LEU A 45 -12.07 12.42 8.14
C LEU A 45 -12.23 11.84 6.72
N TYR A 46 -11.55 12.42 5.72
CA TYR A 46 -11.56 11.96 4.33
C TYR A 46 -12.98 11.78 3.74
N GLY A 47 -13.83 12.79 3.89
CA GLY A 47 -15.21 12.80 3.41
C GLY A 47 -16.16 11.94 4.26
N GLY A 48 -15.83 11.71 5.53
CA GLY A 48 -16.56 10.80 6.42
C GLY A 48 -16.16 9.33 6.30
N LEU A 49 -15.07 9.02 5.58
CA LEU A 49 -14.48 7.68 5.54
C LEU A 49 -14.07 7.22 6.94
N LEU A 50 -13.43 8.10 7.73
CA LEU A 50 -12.94 7.79 9.07
C LEU A 50 -13.97 8.15 10.16
N ALA A 51 -13.94 7.42 11.26
CA ALA A 51 -14.66 7.80 12.47
C ALA A 51 -13.98 9.01 13.15
N ASP A 52 -14.78 9.87 13.77
CA ASP A 52 -14.28 10.72 14.86
C ASP A 52 -14.29 9.94 16.19
N GLY A 53 -13.61 10.45 17.21
CA GLY A 53 -13.61 9.87 18.56
C GLY A 53 -12.57 8.78 18.82
N PHE A 54 -11.54 8.63 17.97
CA PHE A 54 -10.30 7.97 18.40
C PHE A 54 -9.46 8.96 19.22
N ASP A 55 -8.69 8.45 20.18
CA ASP A 55 -7.68 9.25 20.87
C ASP A 55 -6.56 9.69 19.89
N GLU A 56 -6.40 11.00 19.71
CA GLU A 56 -5.43 11.58 18.77
C GLU A 56 -3.97 11.33 19.21
N GLU A 57 -3.73 11.10 20.50
CA GLU A 57 -2.39 10.79 21.02
C GLU A 57 -1.98 9.35 20.69
N SER A 58 -2.88 8.37 20.80
CA SER A 58 -2.62 6.97 20.45
C SER A 58 -2.25 6.73 18.98
N CYS A 59 -2.77 7.55 18.07
CA CYS A 59 -2.56 7.39 16.62
C CYS A 59 -2.58 8.73 15.87
N HIS A 60 -1.48 9.47 15.94
CA HIS A 60 -1.31 10.77 15.27
C HIS A 60 -1.60 10.72 13.77
N CYS A 61 -1.19 9.64 13.09
CA CYS A 61 -1.37 9.48 11.64
C CYS A 61 -2.85 9.52 11.21
N ARG A 62 -3.78 9.06 12.07
CA ARG A 62 -5.21 8.97 11.75
C ARG A 62 -5.79 10.30 11.28
N TYR A 63 -5.44 11.40 11.96
CA TYR A 63 -5.98 12.73 11.67
C TYR A 63 -4.95 13.69 11.06
N GLN A 64 -3.64 13.51 11.30
CA GLN A 64 -2.59 14.37 10.72
C GLN A 64 -2.30 14.06 9.24
N SER A 65 -2.51 12.83 8.78
CA SER A 65 -2.10 12.41 7.41
C SER A 65 -2.78 13.22 6.29
N ALA A 66 -3.94 13.85 6.54
CA ALA A 66 -4.59 14.76 5.60
C ALA A 66 -3.78 16.04 5.29
N MET A 67 -2.89 16.47 6.19
CA MET A 67 -2.03 17.66 6.01
C MET A 67 -0.84 17.38 5.07
N TYR A 68 -0.34 16.14 5.06
CA TYR A 68 0.80 15.70 4.25
C TYR A 68 0.42 15.37 2.80
N ARG A 69 -0.87 15.20 2.50
CA ARG A 69 -1.38 14.85 1.17
C ARG A 69 -1.82 16.09 0.39
N ARG A 70 -1.19 16.30 -0.78
CA ARG A 70 -1.58 17.36 -1.73
C ARG A 70 -2.86 17.03 -2.51
N ASN A 71 -3.08 15.74 -2.81
CA ASN A 71 -4.30 15.25 -3.43
C ASN A 71 -5.29 14.77 -2.34
N PRO A 72 -6.52 15.31 -2.26
CA PRO A 72 -7.54 14.81 -1.33
C PRO A 72 -8.00 13.37 -1.65
N GLY A 73 -7.79 12.92 -2.90
CA GLY A 73 -8.19 11.61 -3.41
C GLY A 73 -9.67 11.54 -3.81
N ARG A 74 -10.18 10.32 -4.00
CA ARG A 74 -11.60 10.09 -4.34
C ARG A 74 -12.48 10.23 -3.10
N ARG A 75 -13.74 10.67 -3.29
CA ARG A 75 -14.72 10.75 -2.21
C ARG A 75 -15.45 9.40 -2.05
N PRO A 76 -15.55 8.84 -0.84
CA PRO A 76 -16.32 7.61 -0.62
C PRO A 76 -17.81 7.85 -0.91
N SER A 77 -18.53 6.78 -1.28
CA SER A 77 -19.99 6.86 -1.41
C SER A 77 -20.65 6.98 -0.02
N PRO A 78 -21.81 7.65 0.11
CA PRO A 78 -22.57 7.68 1.36
C PRO A 78 -22.95 6.28 1.85
N TYR A 79 -23.17 5.34 0.91
CA TYR A 79 -23.48 3.95 1.23
C TYR A 79 -22.28 3.22 1.84
N LEU A 80 -21.06 3.41 1.30
CA LEU A 80 -19.82 2.91 1.89
C LEU A 80 -19.61 3.45 3.31
N ILE A 81 -19.74 4.77 3.52
CA ILE A 81 -19.65 5.38 4.86
C ILE A 81 -20.62 4.69 5.82
N SER A 82 -21.89 4.55 5.42
CA SER A 82 -22.95 3.92 6.21
C SER A 82 -22.65 2.44 6.53
N LYS A 83 -22.12 1.69 5.55
CA LYS A 83 -21.73 0.28 5.71
C LYS A 83 -20.52 0.14 6.65
N LEU A 84 -19.53 1.04 6.58
CA LEU A 84 -18.40 1.08 7.51
C LEU A 84 -18.89 1.32 8.95
N ARG A 85 -19.78 2.30 9.19
CA ARG A 85 -20.39 2.50 10.52
C ARG A 85 -21.10 1.24 11.05
N ARG A 86 -21.82 0.52 10.17
CA ARG A 86 -22.47 -0.77 10.54
C ARG A 86 -21.43 -1.85 10.88
N HIS A 87 -20.34 -1.94 10.13
CA HIS A 87 -19.27 -2.90 10.41
C HIS A 87 -18.52 -2.58 11.72
N GLU A 88 -18.27 -1.32 12.05
CA GLU A 88 -17.69 -0.93 13.35
C GLU A 88 -18.59 -1.34 14.53
N ALA A 89 -19.91 -1.23 14.38
CA ALA A 89 -20.88 -1.68 15.39
C ALA A 89 -20.89 -3.21 15.54
N LEU A 90 -20.72 -3.96 14.45
CA LEU A 90 -20.51 -5.41 14.47
C LEU A 90 -19.20 -5.76 15.20
N GLN A 91 -18.11 -5.10 14.85
CA GLN A 91 -16.77 -5.23 15.44
C GLN A 91 -16.75 -4.92 16.95
N ARG A 92 -17.57 -3.98 17.42
CA ARG A 92 -17.70 -3.70 18.86
C ARG A 92 -18.57 -4.72 19.59
N ARG A 93 -19.59 -5.30 18.95
CA ARG A 93 -20.47 -6.31 19.56
C ARG A 93 -19.83 -7.70 19.61
N CYS A 94 -19.17 -8.08 18.52
CA CYS A 94 -18.67 -9.42 18.26
C CYS A 94 -17.13 -9.53 18.32
N GLY A 95 -16.41 -8.43 18.55
CA GLY A 95 -14.94 -8.43 18.57
C GLY A 95 -14.33 -9.09 19.81
N PRO A 96 -12.99 -9.25 19.84
CA PRO A 96 -12.28 -9.86 20.96
C PRO A 96 -12.60 -9.20 22.30
N GLY A 97 -12.80 -10.02 23.32
CA GLY A 97 -13.14 -9.58 24.69
C GLY A 97 -14.63 -9.44 24.98
N THR A 98 -15.54 -9.60 24.01
CA THR A 98 -16.99 -9.62 24.27
C THR A 98 -17.50 -11.01 24.62
N ALA A 99 -18.66 -11.08 25.29
CA ALA A 99 -19.33 -12.35 25.60
C ALA A 99 -19.70 -13.14 24.33
N ALA A 100 -20.11 -12.45 23.25
CA ALA A 100 -20.43 -13.09 21.98
C ALA A 100 -19.19 -13.72 21.31
N TYR A 101 -18.01 -13.08 21.44
CA TYR A 101 -16.74 -13.66 21.01
C TYR A 101 -16.35 -14.89 21.85
N SER A 102 -16.44 -14.81 23.17
CA SER A 102 -16.18 -15.95 24.06
C SER A 102 -17.08 -17.14 23.75
N ASN A 103 -18.39 -16.91 23.55
CA ASN A 103 -19.34 -17.95 23.16
C ASN A 103 -18.98 -18.60 21.82
N ALA A 104 -18.57 -17.80 20.82
CA ALA A 104 -18.14 -18.30 19.52
C ALA A 104 -16.82 -19.11 19.58
N LEU A 105 -15.92 -18.79 20.52
CA LEU A 105 -14.73 -19.60 20.78
C LEU A 105 -15.05 -20.96 21.44
N GLU A 106 -16.00 -21.01 22.38
CA GLU A 106 -16.44 -22.29 22.96
C GLU A 106 -17.15 -23.17 21.91
N GLN A 107 -17.94 -22.55 21.02
CA GLN A 107 -18.53 -23.23 19.86
C GLN A 107 -17.43 -23.82 18.95
N LEU A 108 -16.40 -23.04 18.61
CA LEU A 108 -15.26 -23.52 17.82
C LEU A 108 -14.52 -24.68 18.50
N LYS A 109 -14.25 -24.59 19.82
CA LYS A 109 -13.63 -25.68 20.60
C LYS A 109 -14.47 -26.96 20.62
N SER A 110 -15.80 -26.84 20.57
CA SER A 110 -16.71 -28.00 20.55
C SER A 110 -16.68 -28.79 19.24
N GLY A 111 -16.09 -28.23 18.18
CA GLY A 111 -16.03 -28.84 16.85
C GLY A 111 -17.37 -28.87 16.09
N LYS A 112 -18.45 -28.32 16.66
CA LYS A 112 -19.79 -28.32 16.08
C LYS A 112 -20.14 -26.97 15.48
N SER A 113 -20.76 -26.96 14.30
CA SER A 113 -21.39 -25.76 13.76
C SER A 113 -22.72 -25.43 14.46
N VAL A 114 -23.17 -24.19 14.30
CA VAL A 114 -24.35 -23.61 14.93
C VAL A 114 -25.32 -23.19 13.82
N ALA A 115 -26.62 -23.45 13.99
CA ALA A 115 -27.62 -23.19 12.95
C ALA A 115 -27.80 -21.70 12.62
N SER A 116 -27.68 -20.85 13.64
CA SER A 116 -27.77 -19.39 13.54
C SER A 116 -26.82 -18.77 14.56
N PRO A 117 -25.51 -18.67 14.27
CA PRO A 117 -24.56 -18.03 15.16
C PRO A 117 -24.84 -16.52 15.26
N GLU A 118 -24.74 -15.95 16.47
CA GLU A 118 -24.92 -14.50 16.71
C GLU A 118 -23.89 -13.66 15.93
N CYS A 119 -22.67 -14.20 15.82
CA CYS A 119 -21.52 -13.57 15.21
C CYS A 119 -20.77 -14.59 14.35
N THR A 120 -20.36 -14.17 13.16
CA THR A 120 -19.53 -14.92 12.21
C THR A 120 -18.22 -14.18 11.97
N TYR A 121 -17.17 -14.90 11.59
CA TYR A 121 -15.79 -14.41 11.63
C TYR A 121 -15.03 -14.76 10.34
N ILE A 122 -14.05 -13.93 9.99
CA ILE A 122 -12.96 -14.27 9.07
C ILE A 122 -11.61 -13.86 9.68
N VAL A 123 -10.73 -14.83 9.85
CA VAL A 123 -9.35 -14.64 10.30
C VAL A 123 -8.45 -14.55 9.07
N SER A 124 -7.74 -13.44 8.87
CA SER A 124 -6.73 -13.30 7.82
C SER A 124 -5.35 -13.68 8.37
N ILE A 125 -4.76 -14.75 7.85
CA ILE A 125 -3.39 -15.19 8.20
C ILE A 125 -2.37 -14.19 7.65
N SER A 126 -1.38 -13.84 8.47
CA SER A 126 -0.28 -12.93 8.12
C SER A 126 0.80 -13.72 7.39
N TYR A 127 0.94 -13.53 6.07
CA TYR A 127 1.87 -14.30 5.24
C TYR A 127 2.54 -13.44 4.14
N ARG A 128 3.77 -13.82 3.75
CA ARG A 128 4.68 -13.06 2.86
C ARG A 128 5.06 -11.66 3.41
N GLY A 129 5.65 -10.83 2.55
CA GLY A 129 6.07 -9.46 2.89
C GLY A 129 4.89 -8.49 2.99
N ILE A 130 5.14 -7.33 3.60
CA ILE A 130 4.12 -6.33 3.98
C ILE A 130 3.13 -5.95 2.88
N GLY A 131 3.58 -5.77 1.63
CA GLY A 131 2.69 -5.44 0.51
C GLY A 131 1.58 -6.48 0.31
N ASN A 132 1.92 -7.77 0.37
CA ASN A 132 0.95 -8.85 0.25
C ASN A 132 0.03 -8.91 1.48
N ARG A 133 0.58 -8.69 2.69
CA ARG A 133 -0.19 -8.70 3.95
C ARG A 133 -1.25 -7.59 3.99
N ILE A 134 -0.90 -6.38 3.53
CA ILE A 134 -1.83 -5.26 3.42
C ILE A 134 -2.93 -5.55 2.39
N LEU A 135 -2.59 -6.07 1.20
CA LEU A 135 -3.55 -6.44 0.16
C LEU A 135 -4.47 -7.59 0.61
N ALA A 136 -3.93 -8.59 1.30
CA ALA A 136 -4.68 -9.69 1.89
C ALA A 136 -5.68 -9.20 2.96
N ALA A 137 -5.23 -8.36 3.89
CA ALA A 137 -6.08 -7.79 4.94
C ALA A 137 -7.19 -6.89 4.36
N ALA A 138 -6.89 -6.08 3.32
CA ALA A 138 -7.90 -5.28 2.63
C ALA A 138 -8.94 -6.15 1.92
N SER A 139 -8.50 -7.25 1.30
CA SER A 139 -9.40 -8.20 0.64
C SER A 139 -10.27 -8.96 1.65
N ALA A 140 -9.69 -9.39 2.77
CA ALA A 140 -10.39 -10.01 3.89
C ALA A 140 -11.45 -9.06 4.45
N PHE A 141 -11.11 -7.78 4.61
CA PHE A 141 -12.03 -6.75 5.08
C PHE A 141 -13.21 -6.54 4.14
N LEU A 142 -12.98 -6.43 2.83
CA LEU A 142 -14.08 -6.30 1.87
C LEU A 142 -15.01 -7.51 1.93
N TYR A 143 -14.44 -8.72 1.94
CA TYR A 143 -15.24 -9.94 2.08
C TYR A 143 -16.03 -9.98 3.40
N ALA A 144 -15.44 -9.51 4.50
CA ALA A 144 -16.11 -9.40 5.79
C ALA A 144 -17.29 -8.40 5.76
N VAL A 145 -17.11 -7.26 5.09
CA VAL A 145 -18.16 -6.25 4.87
C VAL A 145 -19.30 -6.78 4.00
N LEU A 146 -19.00 -7.55 2.94
CA LEU A 146 -19.99 -8.17 2.07
C LEU A 146 -20.79 -9.26 2.79
N THR A 147 -20.13 -10.10 3.59
CA THR A 147 -20.74 -11.28 4.24
C THR A 147 -21.19 -11.05 5.70
N GLY A 148 -21.06 -9.83 6.22
CA GLY A 148 -21.47 -9.49 7.59
C GLY A 148 -20.63 -10.16 8.68
N ARG A 149 -19.36 -10.45 8.40
CA ARG A 149 -18.42 -11.10 9.33
C ARG A 149 -17.57 -10.08 10.08
N VAL A 150 -17.10 -10.50 11.25
CA VAL A 150 -16.01 -9.86 11.97
C VAL A 150 -14.68 -10.20 11.29
N LEU A 151 -13.94 -9.19 10.85
CA LEU A 151 -12.53 -9.34 10.48
C LEU A 151 -11.65 -9.49 11.74
N LEU A 152 -10.78 -10.50 11.73
CA LEU A 152 -9.67 -10.66 12.66
C LEU A 152 -8.35 -10.84 11.88
N ILE A 153 -7.28 -10.21 12.34
CA ILE A 153 -5.95 -10.23 11.72
C ILE A 153 -5.00 -11.03 12.61
N ASP A 154 -4.31 -12.01 12.04
CA ASP A 154 -3.18 -12.68 12.68
C ASP A 154 -2.08 -11.64 13.05
N PRO A 155 -1.71 -11.49 14.33
CA PRO A 155 -0.73 -10.49 14.76
C PRO A 155 0.70 -10.77 14.25
N SER A 156 0.97 -11.97 13.73
CA SER A 156 2.30 -12.39 13.28
C SER A 156 2.92 -11.45 12.23
N ASN A 157 4.25 -11.49 12.11
CA ASN A 157 5.03 -10.62 11.22
C ASN A 157 4.84 -9.11 11.49
N GLU A 158 4.70 -8.73 12.76
CA GLU A 158 4.54 -7.34 13.21
C GLU A 158 3.21 -6.68 12.78
N MET A 159 2.16 -7.43 12.41
CA MET A 159 0.84 -6.82 12.11
C MET A 159 0.27 -6.08 13.32
N ASP A 160 0.59 -6.55 14.52
CA ASP A 160 0.31 -5.92 15.82
C ASP A 160 1.15 -4.67 16.14
N ASN A 161 2.31 -4.50 15.48
CA ASN A 161 3.28 -3.44 15.74
C ASN A 161 3.41 -2.41 14.60
N LEU A 162 2.68 -2.54 13.49
CA LEU A 162 2.80 -1.63 12.34
C LEU A 162 1.66 -0.61 12.22
N PHE A 163 0.45 -0.98 12.65
CA PHE A 163 -0.78 -0.23 12.38
C PHE A 163 -1.47 0.17 13.69
N CYS A 164 -2.19 1.29 13.67
CA CYS A 164 -3.17 1.61 14.69
C CYS A 164 -4.42 0.74 14.56
N GLU A 165 -5.21 0.61 15.64
CA GLU A 165 -6.53 -0.02 15.58
C GLU A 165 -7.46 0.71 14.59
N PRO A 166 -8.07 0.02 13.60
CA PRO A 166 -8.94 0.65 12.60
C PRO A 166 -10.37 0.84 13.08
N PHE A 167 -10.80 0.17 14.15
CA PHE A 167 -12.19 0.16 14.62
C PHE A 167 -12.32 0.81 16.02
N PRO A 168 -13.31 1.70 16.24
CA PRO A 168 -13.42 2.43 17.50
C PRO A 168 -13.94 1.57 18.66
N ASN A 169 -13.17 1.53 19.75
CA ASN A 169 -13.43 0.82 21.02
C ASN A 169 -13.50 -0.72 20.88
N THR A 170 -12.62 -1.31 20.07
CA THR A 170 -12.44 -2.75 19.88
C THR A 170 -11.08 -3.01 19.21
N THR A 171 -10.67 -4.26 19.06
CA THR A 171 -9.45 -4.64 18.32
C THR A 171 -9.77 -5.48 17.10
N TRP A 172 -9.02 -5.29 16.02
CA TRP A 172 -9.00 -6.20 14.86
C TRP A 172 -7.99 -7.35 14.99
N LEU A 173 -7.13 -7.37 16.02
CA LEU A 173 -6.10 -8.40 16.17
C LEU A 173 -6.69 -9.69 16.75
N LEU A 174 -6.26 -10.84 16.25
CA LEU A 174 -6.59 -12.13 16.81
C LEU A 174 -5.86 -12.29 18.17
N PRO A 175 -6.59 -12.46 19.30
CA PRO A 175 -5.97 -12.55 20.61
C PRO A 175 -5.22 -13.87 20.81
N PRO A 176 -4.24 -13.92 21.74
CA PRO A 176 -3.62 -15.16 22.14
C PRO A 176 -4.65 -16.14 22.73
N GLY A 177 -4.40 -17.45 22.59
CA GLY A 177 -5.32 -18.50 23.04
C GLY A 177 -6.43 -18.85 22.04
N PHE A 178 -6.33 -18.42 20.78
CA PHE A 178 -7.22 -18.89 19.72
C PHE A 178 -7.16 -20.44 19.58
N PRO A 179 -8.31 -21.15 19.52
CA PRO A 179 -8.34 -22.62 19.59
C PRO A 179 -7.56 -23.37 18.49
N LEU A 180 -7.45 -22.79 17.29
CA LEU A 180 -6.76 -23.41 16.15
C LEU A 180 -5.25 -23.14 16.22
N THR A 181 -4.56 -23.76 17.17
CA THR A 181 -3.16 -23.43 17.56
C THR A 181 -2.11 -23.49 16.44
N ALA A 182 -2.38 -24.19 15.34
CA ALA A 182 -1.46 -24.35 14.20
C ALA A 182 -1.97 -23.72 12.88
N TYR A 183 -2.98 -22.83 12.94
CA TYR A 183 -3.65 -22.27 11.76
C TYR A 183 -2.72 -21.56 10.75
N THR A 184 -1.63 -20.95 11.22
CA THR A 184 -0.59 -20.32 10.36
C THR A 184 0.17 -21.33 9.49
N ASN A 185 0.18 -22.62 9.87
CA ASN A 185 0.79 -23.71 9.12
C ASN A 185 -0.19 -24.38 8.12
N PHE A 186 -1.43 -23.92 7.99
CA PHE A 186 -2.37 -24.46 7.02
C PHE A 186 -1.87 -24.26 5.58
N THR A 187 -1.99 -25.29 4.74
CA THR A 187 -1.50 -25.34 3.35
C THR A 187 -2.60 -25.82 2.41
N VAL A 188 -2.34 -25.83 1.10
CA VAL A 188 -3.23 -26.42 0.09
C VAL A 188 -3.63 -27.88 0.39
N HIS A 189 -2.89 -28.59 1.24
CA HIS A 189 -3.17 -29.98 1.64
C HIS A 189 -3.93 -30.13 2.97
N THR A 190 -4.26 -29.03 3.66
CA THR A 190 -5.04 -29.07 4.92
C THR A 190 -6.44 -29.62 4.66
N ALA A 191 -6.86 -30.64 5.41
CA ALA A 191 -8.10 -31.38 5.17
C ALA A 191 -9.34 -30.48 5.30
N GLU A 192 -9.28 -29.53 6.22
CA GLU A 192 -10.29 -28.50 6.48
C GLU A 192 -10.26 -27.33 5.48
N SER A 193 -9.42 -27.39 4.44
CA SER A 193 -9.56 -26.46 3.29
C SER A 193 -10.91 -26.68 2.63
N TYR A 194 -11.61 -25.60 2.30
CA TYR A 194 -12.88 -25.64 1.58
C TYR A 194 -12.78 -26.47 0.29
N GLY A 195 -11.73 -26.25 -0.52
CA GLY A 195 -11.48 -27.03 -1.74
C GLY A 195 -11.27 -28.53 -1.46
N ASN A 196 -10.55 -28.89 -0.40
CA ASN A 196 -10.35 -30.30 -0.02
C ASN A 196 -11.64 -30.93 0.54
N MET A 197 -12.44 -30.20 1.31
CA MET A 197 -13.73 -30.70 1.81
C MET A 197 -14.73 -30.93 0.67
N LEU A 198 -14.76 -30.08 -0.36
CA LEU A 198 -15.52 -30.30 -1.59
C LEU A 198 -15.01 -31.54 -2.36
N LYS A 199 -13.70 -31.59 -2.63
CA LYS A 199 -13.04 -32.67 -3.36
C LYS A 199 -13.28 -34.05 -2.73
N ASN A 200 -13.22 -34.11 -1.40
CA ASN A 200 -13.43 -35.31 -0.60
C ASN A 200 -14.91 -35.55 -0.25
N LYS A 201 -15.84 -34.71 -0.74
CA LYS A 201 -17.30 -34.81 -0.53
C LYS A 201 -17.72 -34.76 0.96
N VAL A 202 -16.92 -34.10 1.80
CA VAL A 202 -17.26 -33.78 3.19
C VAL A 202 -18.37 -32.73 3.24
N ILE A 203 -18.34 -31.80 2.28
CA ILE A 203 -19.38 -30.80 2.03
C ILE A 203 -19.76 -30.81 0.55
N ARG A 204 -20.95 -30.29 0.23
CA ARG A 204 -21.47 -30.20 -1.14
C ARG A 204 -22.22 -28.88 -1.30
N SER A 205 -22.02 -28.17 -2.41
CA SER A 205 -22.63 -26.85 -2.67
C SER A 205 -24.01 -26.92 -3.32
N ASP A 206 -24.42 -28.09 -3.83
CA ASP A 206 -25.73 -28.40 -4.41
C ASP A 206 -26.79 -28.78 -3.36
N GLU A 207 -26.37 -29.18 -2.16
CA GLU A 207 -27.25 -29.52 -1.04
C GLU A 207 -27.39 -28.35 -0.05
N VAL A 208 -28.48 -28.35 0.72
CA VAL A 208 -28.70 -27.40 1.82
C VAL A 208 -28.37 -28.12 3.14
N PRO A 209 -27.11 -28.13 3.60
CA PRO A 209 -26.73 -28.86 4.80
C PRO A 209 -27.44 -28.29 6.03
N THR A 210 -27.86 -29.20 6.90
CA THR A 210 -28.26 -28.86 8.26
C THR A 210 -27.05 -28.42 9.07
N ALA A 211 -27.27 -27.67 10.16
CA ALA A 211 -26.19 -27.18 11.02
C ALA A 211 -25.28 -28.30 11.56
N ALA A 212 -25.84 -29.49 11.81
CA ALA A 212 -25.09 -30.65 12.29
C ALA A 212 -24.12 -31.26 11.24
N GLN A 213 -24.27 -30.90 9.96
CA GLN A 213 -23.43 -31.36 8.85
C GLN A 213 -22.35 -30.34 8.46
N LEU A 214 -22.40 -29.12 9.00
CA LEU A 214 -21.40 -28.08 8.73
C LEU A 214 -20.21 -28.19 9.69
N PRO A 215 -18.98 -27.95 9.23
CA PRO A 215 -17.82 -27.87 10.12
C PRO A 215 -17.87 -26.56 10.93
N ALA A 216 -17.27 -26.57 12.13
CA ALA A 216 -17.20 -25.37 12.98
C ALA A 216 -16.37 -24.24 12.34
N PHE A 217 -15.39 -24.59 11.50
CA PHE A 217 -14.63 -23.65 10.68
C PHE A 217 -14.36 -24.22 9.28
N ALA A 218 -14.00 -23.35 8.34
CA ALA A 218 -13.38 -23.74 7.08
C ALA A 218 -12.12 -22.92 6.84
N TYR A 219 -11.07 -23.58 6.37
CA TYR A 219 -9.88 -22.93 5.87
C TYR A 219 -10.11 -22.54 4.39
N VAL A 220 -9.77 -21.30 4.03
CA VAL A 220 -9.97 -20.71 2.71
C VAL A 220 -8.59 -20.42 2.12
N HIS A 221 -8.17 -21.26 1.18
CA HIS A 221 -6.82 -21.22 0.60
C HIS A 221 -6.81 -20.47 -0.73
N LEU A 222 -6.50 -19.17 -0.70
CA LEU A 222 -6.45 -18.28 -1.87
C LEU A 222 -5.03 -17.75 -2.11
N ASN A 223 -4.03 -18.57 -1.78
CA ASN A 223 -2.62 -18.31 -1.98
C ASN A 223 -2.23 -18.53 -3.46
N TYR A 224 -1.03 -18.14 -3.88
CA TYR A 224 -0.58 -18.27 -5.28
C TYR A 224 -0.63 -19.69 -5.89
N ASP A 225 -0.73 -20.71 -5.04
CA ASP A 225 -0.78 -22.16 -5.33
C ASP A 225 -2.18 -22.79 -5.14
N ALA A 226 -3.24 -21.96 -5.03
CA ALA A 226 -4.63 -22.40 -4.91
C ALA A 226 -5.08 -23.33 -6.07
N THR A 227 -5.85 -24.37 -5.73
CA THR A 227 -6.37 -25.36 -6.68
C THR A 227 -7.62 -24.87 -7.42
N VAL A 228 -8.11 -25.66 -8.38
CA VAL A 228 -9.41 -25.40 -9.02
C VAL A 228 -10.54 -25.46 -7.98
N GLU A 229 -10.46 -26.42 -7.06
CA GLU A 229 -11.45 -26.61 -6.01
C GLU A 229 -11.43 -25.50 -4.95
N ASP A 230 -10.28 -24.94 -4.61
CA ASP A 230 -10.19 -23.76 -3.73
C ASP A 230 -10.79 -22.50 -4.40
N ASN A 231 -10.63 -22.37 -5.72
CA ASN A 231 -11.16 -21.26 -6.51
C ASN A 231 -12.70 -21.25 -6.63
N TYR A 232 -13.39 -22.34 -6.28
CA TYR A 232 -14.85 -22.31 -6.13
C TYR A 232 -15.33 -21.36 -5.01
N PHE A 233 -14.43 -20.85 -4.17
CA PHE A 233 -14.70 -19.67 -3.34
C PHE A 233 -15.31 -18.49 -4.13
N PHE A 234 -15.00 -18.33 -5.42
CA PHE A 234 -15.56 -17.27 -6.27
C PHE A 234 -16.89 -17.65 -6.95
N CYS A 235 -17.51 -18.77 -6.57
CA CYS A 235 -18.82 -19.20 -7.08
C CYS A 235 -19.96 -18.85 -6.11
N ASP A 236 -21.13 -18.49 -6.65
CA ASP A 236 -22.32 -18.10 -5.88
C ASP A 236 -22.88 -19.23 -5.01
N ASP A 237 -22.87 -20.46 -5.52
CA ASP A 237 -23.40 -21.65 -4.84
C ASP A 237 -22.57 -21.95 -3.58
N ASP A 238 -21.25 -21.91 -3.74
CA ASP A 238 -20.24 -22.05 -2.70
C ASP A 238 -20.25 -20.90 -1.68
N GLN A 239 -20.50 -19.66 -2.12
CA GLN A 239 -20.66 -18.54 -1.20
C GLN A 239 -21.88 -18.69 -0.29
N ARG A 240 -22.99 -19.27 -0.76
CA ARG A 240 -24.15 -19.59 0.10
C ARG A 240 -23.83 -20.65 1.16
N LEU A 241 -22.87 -21.53 0.88
CA LEU A 241 -22.36 -22.52 1.83
C LEU A 241 -21.38 -21.88 2.84
N LEU A 242 -20.37 -21.15 2.33
CA LEU A 242 -19.36 -20.45 3.14
C LEU A 242 -19.99 -19.47 4.13
N GLN A 243 -21.04 -18.72 3.74
CA GLN A 243 -21.75 -17.79 4.63
C GLN A 243 -22.37 -18.46 5.87
N ARG A 244 -22.67 -19.77 5.83
CA ARG A 244 -23.22 -20.52 6.96
C ARG A 244 -22.17 -21.01 7.96
N ILE A 245 -20.90 -21.06 7.56
CA ILE A 245 -19.80 -21.53 8.40
C ILE A 245 -19.39 -20.38 9.33
N GLN A 246 -19.44 -20.60 10.65
CA GLN A 246 -19.23 -19.51 11.62
C GLN A 246 -17.83 -18.90 11.50
N TRP A 247 -16.80 -19.74 11.40
CA TRP A 247 -15.39 -19.31 11.33
C TRP A 247 -14.78 -19.60 9.97
N LEU A 248 -14.31 -18.57 9.27
CA LEU A 248 -13.43 -18.74 8.12
C LEU A 248 -12.00 -18.37 8.51
N VAL A 249 -11.04 -19.17 8.08
CA VAL A 249 -9.61 -18.88 8.25
C VAL A 249 -9.00 -18.75 6.86
N MET A 250 -8.64 -17.54 6.44
CA MET A 250 -8.17 -17.26 5.09
C MET A 250 -6.65 -17.11 5.03
N ARG A 251 -6.01 -17.79 4.08
CA ARG A 251 -4.63 -17.54 3.67
C ARG A 251 -4.62 -17.09 2.22
N THR A 252 -4.11 -15.89 1.97
CA THR A 252 -3.84 -15.38 0.62
C THR A 252 -2.59 -14.53 0.62
N ASP A 253 -1.86 -14.53 -0.50
CA ASP A 253 -0.81 -13.58 -0.80
C ASP A 253 -1.16 -12.66 -1.99
N ASN A 254 -2.46 -12.58 -2.32
CA ASN A 254 -3.03 -11.86 -3.46
C ASN A 254 -4.02 -10.75 -3.03
N TYR A 255 -4.31 -9.83 -3.96
CA TYR A 255 -5.45 -8.92 -3.89
C TYR A 255 -6.65 -9.54 -4.61
N ILE A 256 -7.51 -10.29 -3.91
CA ILE A 256 -8.60 -11.08 -4.54
C ILE A 256 -9.83 -10.25 -4.93
N VAL A 257 -9.84 -8.95 -4.61
CA VAL A 257 -10.99 -8.05 -4.80
C VAL A 257 -11.55 -8.00 -6.24
N PRO A 258 -10.75 -7.99 -7.32
CA PRO A 258 -11.28 -7.97 -8.69
C PRO A 258 -12.25 -9.12 -8.99
N GLU A 259 -12.01 -10.29 -8.40
CA GLU A 259 -12.84 -11.48 -8.57
C GLU A 259 -14.12 -11.45 -7.73
N LEU A 260 -14.11 -10.74 -6.59
CA LEU A 260 -15.33 -10.52 -5.79
C LEU A 260 -16.40 -9.74 -6.56
N PHE A 261 -16.03 -8.91 -7.54
CA PHE A 261 -16.97 -8.23 -8.44
C PHE A 261 -17.59 -9.17 -9.50
N LEU A 262 -17.07 -10.39 -9.67
CA LEU A 262 -17.63 -11.37 -10.60
C LEU A 262 -18.65 -12.30 -9.95
N VAL A 263 -18.63 -12.43 -8.62
CA VAL A 263 -19.60 -13.17 -7.80
C VAL A 263 -20.97 -12.47 -7.86
N PRO A 264 -22.00 -13.03 -8.55
CA PRO A 264 -23.28 -12.32 -8.72
C PRO A 264 -23.95 -11.89 -7.41
N ALA A 265 -23.87 -12.70 -6.35
CA ALA A 265 -24.42 -12.38 -5.04
C ALA A 265 -23.81 -11.14 -4.36
N PHE A 266 -22.66 -10.64 -4.84
CA PHE A 266 -22.00 -9.44 -4.31
C PHE A 266 -22.13 -8.20 -5.22
N GLN A 267 -22.59 -8.35 -6.46
CA GLN A 267 -22.52 -7.27 -7.47
C GLN A 267 -23.32 -6.02 -7.10
N GLU A 268 -24.57 -6.17 -6.65
CA GLU A 268 -25.42 -5.03 -6.29
C GLU A 268 -24.85 -4.25 -5.08
N GLU A 269 -24.40 -4.97 -4.06
CA GLU A 269 -23.76 -4.38 -2.88
C GLU A 269 -22.45 -3.67 -3.23
N LEU A 270 -21.59 -4.29 -4.06
CA LEU A 270 -20.34 -3.69 -4.53
C LEU A 270 -20.56 -2.44 -5.38
N ASP A 271 -21.60 -2.40 -6.20
CA ASP A 271 -21.94 -1.23 -7.02
C ASP A 271 -22.46 -0.05 -6.19
N MET A 272 -23.20 -0.31 -5.11
CA MET A 272 -23.58 0.73 -4.15
C MET A 272 -22.39 1.21 -3.32
N LEU A 273 -21.50 0.31 -2.90
CA LEU A 273 -20.29 0.66 -2.14
C LEU A 273 -19.31 1.48 -3.00
N PHE A 274 -19.03 1.04 -4.24
CA PHE A 274 -17.98 1.58 -5.10
C PHE A 274 -18.50 1.97 -6.50
N PRO A 275 -19.22 3.10 -6.64
CA PRO A 275 -19.60 3.64 -7.96
C PRO A 275 -18.39 3.93 -8.86
N GLU A 276 -17.25 4.30 -8.27
CA GLU A 276 -15.93 4.33 -8.92
C GLU A 276 -15.18 3.03 -8.59
N ARG A 277 -15.37 1.99 -9.41
CA ARG A 277 -14.80 0.64 -9.17
C ARG A 277 -13.26 0.60 -9.20
N ASP A 278 -12.59 1.62 -9.73
CA ASP A 278 -11.13 1.80 -9.67
C ASP A 278 -10.62 2.49 -8.39
N ALA A 279 -11.45 2.59 -7.34
CA ALA A 279 -11.10 3.22 -6.06
C ALA A 279 -11.31 2.33 -4.83
N VAL A 280 -11.50 1.02 -4.99
CA VAL A 280 -11.80 0.09 -3.89
C VAL A 280 -10.68 0.06 -2.86
N PHE A 281 -9.45 -0.29 -3.26
CA PHE A 281 -8.29 -0.27 -2.36
C PHE A 281 -7.95 1.15 -1.90
N HIS A 282 -8.20 2.18 -2.72
CA HIS A 282 -7.99 3.56 -2.30
C HIS A 282 -8.83 3.92 -1.06
N HIS A 283 -10.11 3.55 -1.04
CA HIS A 283 -10.97 3.78 0.12
C HIS A 283 -10.66 2.83 1.28
N LEU A 284 -10.59 1.53 1.03
CA LEU A 284 -10.36 0.54 2.09
C LEU A 284 -8.98 0.69 2.74
N GLY A 285 -7.95 0.98 1.93
CA GLY A 285 -6.59 1.16 2.41
C GLY A 285 -6.42 2.41 3.27
N ARG A 286 -7.05 3.53 2.88
CA ARG A 286 -7.07 4.78 3.67
C ARG A 286 -7.92 4.71 4.94
N TYR A 287 -8.82 3.72 5.03
CA TYR A 287 -9.64 3.47 6.21
C TYR A 287 -8.95 2.53 7.23
N LEU A 288 -8.31 1.46 6.75
CA LEU A 288 -7.67 0.46 7.61
C LEU A 288 -6.25 0.87 8.05
N PHE A 289 -5.38 1.25 7.11
CA PHE A 289 -3.93 1.20 7.34
C PHE A 289 -3.36 2.56 7.75
N HIS A 290 -3.51 2.88 9.02
CA HIS A 290 -2.82 4.02 9.64
C HIS A 290 -1.53 3.53 10.32
N PRO A 291 -0.34 3.99 9.88
CA PRO A 291 0.91 3.82 10.62
C PRO A 291 0.78 4.17 12.11
N ASN A 292 1.34 3.32 12.98
CA ASN A 292 1.49 3.67 14.40
C ASN A 292 2.40 4.90 14.58
N ASN A 293 2.46 5.46 15.79
CA ASN A 293 3.24 6.67 16.05
C ASN A 293 4.75 6.52 15.77
N HIS A 294 5.33 5.32 15.88
CA HIS A 294 6.74 5.10 15.54
C HIS A 294 6.96 5.24 14.03
N VAL A 295 6.20 4.49 13.22
CA VAL A 295 6.29 4.55 11.75
C VAL A 295 5.88 5.92 11.24
N TRP A 296 4.83 6.53 11.80
CA TRP A 296 4.42 7.89 11.47
C TRP A 296 5.54 8.90 11.74
N GLY A 297 6.26 8.76 12.86
CA GLY A 297 7.45 9.57 13.15
C GLY A 297 8.58 9.40 12.13
N LEU A 298 8.75 8.22 11.52
CA LEU A 298 9.69 8.03 10.41
C LEU A 298 9.22 8.80 9.17
N VAL A 299 7.93 8.69 8.83
CA VAL A 299 7.31 9.33 7.66
C VAL A 299 7.39 10.86 7.76
N THR A 300 6.92 11.44 8.87
CA THR A 300 6.84 12.91 9.03
C THR A 300 8.22 13.54 9.00
N ARG A 301 9.16 13.09 9.85
CA ARG A 301 10.53 13.62 9.89
C ARG A 301 11.22 13.56 8.52
N TYR A 302 11.04 12.46 7.78
CA TYR A 302 11.66 12.33 6.46
C TYR A 302 10.99 13.26 5.43
N TYR A 303 9.66 13.30 5.38
CA TYR A 303 8.94 14.18 4.48
C TYR A 303 9.28 15.65 4.74
N ASP A 304 9.24 16.09 6.00
CA ASP A 304 9.47 17.49 6.39
C ASP A 304 10.90 17.95 6.07
N THR A 305 11.88 17.05 6.23
CA THR A 305 13.30 17.34 5.96
C THR A 305 13.63 17.34 4.46
N TYR A 306 13.13 16.35 3.70
CA TYR A 306 13.63 16.06 2.35
C TYR A 306 12.64 16.33 1.21
N LEU A 307 11.32 16.30 1.47
CA LEU A 307 10.28 16.31 0.43
C LEU A 307 9.36 17.53 0.48
N ALA A 308 9.17 18.14 1.65
CA ALA A 308 8.15 19.16 1.90
C ALA A 308 8.30 20.37 0.96
N ALA A 309 9.52 20.93 0.87
CA ALA A 309 9.83 22.16 0.14
C ALA A 309 9.85 22.03 -1.40
N ALA A 310 9.85 20.81 -1.95
CA ALA A 310 9.92 20.62 -3.40
C ALA A 310 8.61 21.00 -4.09
N ARG A 311 8.70 21.67 -5.26
CA ARG A 311 7.51 22.04 -6.04
C ARG A 311 6.78 20.79 -6.54
N GLN A 312 7.51 19.80 -7.03
CA GLN A 312 6.98 18.49 -7.43
C GLN A 312 7.75 17.36 -6.71
N ARG A 313 7.06 16.28 -6.38
CA ARG A 313 7.61 15.07 -5.76
C ARG A 313 7.38 13.87 -6.67
N VAL A 314 8.45 13.16 -7.03
CA VAL A 314 8.42 11.97 -7.87
C VAL A 314 8.86 10.78 -7.03
N GLY A 315 7.98 9.80 -6.81
CA GLY A 315 8.36 8.55 -6.15
C GLY A 315 8.77 7.51 -7.19
N ILE A 316 9.91 6.84 -6.98
CA ILE A 316 10.42 5.76 -7.83
C ILE A 316 10.61 4.52 -6.97
N GLN A 317 9.70 3.56 -7.14
CA GLN A 317 9.68 2.30 -6.42
C GLN A 317 10.42 1.23 -7.24
N VAL A 318 11.61 0.84 -6.80
CA VAL A 318 12.51 -0.07 -7.53
C VAL A 318 12.59 -1.43 -6.85
N ARG A 319 12.01 -2.46 -7.47
CA ARG A 319 12.04 -3.85 -7.02
C ARG A 319 12.78 -4.74 -8.00
N VAL A 320 13.99 -5.16 -7.61
CA VAL A 320 14.64 -6.33 -8.21
C VAL A 320 13.96 -7.60 -7.68
N PHE A 321 13.66 -8.56 -8.57
CA PHE A 321 13.07 -9.84 -8.18
C PHE A 321 14.12 -10.95 -8.11
N GLY A 322 14.07 -11.74 -7.03
CA GLY A 322 15.07 -12.79 -6.76
C GLY A 322 16.38 -12.24 -6.17
N GLY A 323 17.40 -13.09 -6.13
CA GLY A 323 18.75 -12.74 -5.67
C GLY A 323 19.65 -12.12 -6.75
N MET A 324 19.07 -11.60 -7.84
CA MET A 324 19.80 -11.05 -8.98
C MET A 324 20.75 -9.90 -8.57
N PRO A 325 21.88 -9.70 -9.26
CA PRO A 325 22.77 -8.57 -9.02
C PRO A 325 22.09 -7.22 -9.37
N ASP A 326 22.82 -6.12 -9.19
CA ASP A 326 22.38 -4.82 -9.68
C ASP A 326 22.29 -4.86 -11.21
N SER A 327 21.21 -4.33 -11.76
CA SER A 327 20.92 -4.37 -13.20
C SER A 327 21.09 -2.96 -13.79
N PRO A 328 22.16 -2.74 -14.59
CA PRO A 328 22.29 -1.54 -15.41
C PRO A 328 21.09 -1.33 -16.33
N GLU A 329 20.47 -2.41 -16.80
CA GLU A 329 19.35 -2.39 -17.73
C GLU A 329 18.06 -1.92 -17.04
N LEU A 330 17.85 -2.27 -15.77
CA LEU A 330 16.77 -1.67 -14.96
C LEU A 330 17.03 -0.19 -14.65
N LEU A 331 18.29 0.22 -14.43
CA LEU A 331 18.64 1.63 -14.25
C LEU A 331 18.41 2.44 -15.54
N GLU A 332 18.79 1.89 -16.69
CA GLU A 332 18.50 2.45 -18.01
C GLU A 332 16.98 2.55 -18.21
N GLN A 333 16.22 1.48 -17.93
CA GLN A 333 14.76 1.48 -18.00
C GLN A 333 14.11 2.58 -17.14
N ILE A 334 14.57 2.77 -15.89
CA ILE A 334 14.10 3.84 -14.99
C ILE A 334 14.41 5.22 -15.59
N THR A 335 15.63 5.40 -16.10
CA THR A 335 16.10 6.68 -16.65
C THR A 335 15.30 7.03 -17.91
N THR A 336 15.25 6.12 -18.88
CA THR A 336 14.52 6.29 -20.14
C THR A 336 13.02 6.48 -19.91
N CYS A 337 12.40 5.74 -18.98
CA CYS A 337 11.00 5.95 -18.58
C CYS A 337 10.78 7.37 -18.01
N THR A 338 11.58 7.76 -17.03
CA THR A 338 11.38 9.04 -16.34
C THR A 338 11.65 10.26 -17.22
N GLN A 339 12.57 10.15 -18.17
CA GLN A 339 12.87 11.22 -19.13
C GLN A 339 11.85 11.28 -20.27
N ARG A 340 11.56 10.14 -20.93
CA ARG A 340 10.60 10.05 -22.06
C ARG A 340 9.21 10.55 -21.68
N GLU A 341 8.75 10.25 -20.47
CA GLU A 341 7.44 10.66 -19.96
C GLU A 341 7.47 12.01 -19.20
N GLY A 342 8.57 12.77 -19.30
CA GLY A 342 8.69 14.13 -18.77
C GLY A 342 8.68 14.26 -17.25
N LEU A 343 8.85 13.15 -16.52
CA LEU A 343 8.84 13.12 -15.06
C LEU A 343 10.09 13.77 -14.49
N LEU A 344 11.24 13.40 -15.04
CA LEU A 344 12.56 13.98 -14.78
C LEU A 344 13.12 14.56 -16.08
N PRO A 345 13.91 15.65 -16.02
CA PRO A 345 14.51 16.23 -17.21
C PRO A 345 15.70 15.40 -17.70
N GLU A 346 15.97 15.46 -19.00
CA GLU A 346 17.25 15.01 -19.56
C GLU A 346 18.43 15.79 -18.96
N VAL A 347 19.61 15.16 -18.96
CA VAL A 347 20.86 15.80 -18.54
C VAL A 347 21.75 16.09 -19.76
N LEU A 348 22.41 17.24 -19.74
CA LEU A 348 23.33 17.68 -20.78
C LEU A 348 24.65 16.90 -20.72
N ALA A 349 25.35 16.79 -21.85
CA ALA A 349 26.66 16.14 -21.89
C ALA A 349 27.70 16.96 -21.12
N ALA A 350 28.70 16.28 -20.56
CA ALA A 350 29.74 16.92 -19.77
C ALA A 350 30.50 18.00 -20.58
N GLY A 351 30.40 19.25 -20.13
CA GLY A 351 31.03 20.40 -20.78
C GLY A 351 30.13 21.21 -21.73
N GLU A 352 28.88 20.81 -21.96
CA GLU A 352 27.94 21.61 -22.77
C GLU A 352 27.49 22.88 -22.02
N PRO A 353 27.47 24.05 -22.69
CA PRO A 353 27.08 25.30 -22.05
C PRO A 353 25.56 25.36 -21.82
N MET A 354 25.14 25.58 -20.58
CA MET A 354 23.74 25.79 -20.22
C MET A 354 23.21 27.14 -20.76
N ILE A 355 22.50 27.11 -21.88
CA ILE A 355 21.81 28.29 -22.45
C ILE A 355 20.36 28.32 -21.94
N LEU A 356 20.13 28.88 -20.74
CA LEU A 356 18.78 28.92 -20.14
C LEU A 356 18.38 30.28 -19.54
N PRO A 357 17.12 30.71 -19.71
CA PRO A 357 16.58 31.89 -19.02
C PRO A 357 16.49 31.69 -17.50
N ALA A 358 16.73 32.76 -16.74
CA ALA A 358 16.75 32.73 -15.26
C ALA A 358 15.45 32.19 -14.61
N ALA A 359 14.31 32.23 -15.31
CA ALA A 359 13.01 31.79 -14.82
C ALA A 359 12.92 30.28 -14.50
N SER A 360 13.77 29.42 -15.09
CA SER A 360 13.66 27.96 -14.90
C SER A 360 14.07 27.49 -13.50
N ARG A 361 14.94 28.25 -12.80
CA ARG A 361 15.45 27.93 -11.45
C ARG A 361 14.36 27.86 -10.36
N THR A 362 13.12 28.23 -10.66
CA THR A 362 11.97 28.17 -9.74
C THR A 362 11.24 26.82 -9.73
N LYS A 363 11.63 25.87 -10.58
CA LYS A 363 11.07 24.51 -10.63
C LYS A 363 11.99 23.53 -9.92
N SER A 364 11.58 23.05 -8.75
CA SER A 364 12.28 22.04 -7.96
C SER A 364 11.53 20.70 -7.93
N LYS A 365 12.26 19.61 -8.16
CA LYS A 365 11.79 18.23 -8.09
C LYS A 365 12.54 17.50 -6.97
N ALA A 366 11.82 16.92 -6.00
CA ALA A 366 12.38 15.94 -5.07
C ALA A 366 11.99 14.54 -5.54
N VAL A 367 12.99 13.68 -5.69
CA VAL A 367 12.83 12.31 -6.16
C VAL A 367 13.08 11.39 -4.99
N LEU A 368 12.04 10.65 -4.60
CA LEU A 368 12.09 9.65 -3.54
C LEU A 368 12.31 8.27 -4.19
N VAL A 369 13.51 7.72 -4.04
CA VAL A 369 13.84 6.36 -4.52
C VAL A 369 13.70 5.39 -3.36
N THR A 370 12.87 4.37 -3.49
CA THR A 370 12.75 3.27 -2.53
C THR A 370 13.20 1.98 -3.17
N SER A 371 14.23 1.34 -2.61
CA SER A 371 14.71 0.04 -3.03
C SER A 371 15.42 -0.65 -1.88
N LEU A 372 15.49 -1.99 -1.92
CA LEU A 372 16.36 -2.73 -1.01
C LEU A 372 17.83 -2.32 -1.20
N ARG A 373 18.23 -1.91 -2.42
CA ARG A 373 19.62 -1.62 -2.77
C ARG A 373 19.87 -0.14 -2.96
N SER A 374 20.97 0.35 -2.40
CA SER A 374 21.40 1.75 -2.55
C SER A 374 21.85 2.12 -3.97
N TRP A 375 22.31 1.12 -4.75
CA TRP A 375 22.94 1.33 -6.06
C TRP A 375 22.13 2.16 -7.05
N TYR A 376 20.82 1.90 -7.19
CA TYR A 376 19.95 2.66 -8.11
C TYR A 376 19.84 4.13 -7.72
N TYR A 377 19.72 4.43 -6.42
CA TYR A 377 19.69 5.80 -5.90
C TYR A 377 21.03 6.50 -6.11
N GLU A 378 22.16 5.88 -5.76
CA GLU A 378 23.48 6.52 -5.92
C GLU A 378 23.82 6.77 -7.40
N LYS A 379 23.39 5.89 -8.32
CA LYS A 379 23.55 6.11 -9.77
C LYS A 379 22.69 7.26 -10.30
N LEU A 380 21.41 7.31 -9.92
CA LEU A 380 20.54 8.44 -10.28
C LEU A 380 21.04 9.75 -9.66
N LYS A 381 21.52 9.72 -8.41
CA LYS A 381 22.08 10.89 -7.73
C LYS A 381 23.35 11.40 -8.40
N SER A 382 24.31 10.52 -8.72
CA SER A 382 25.52 10.86 -9.49
C SER A 382 25.18 11.54 -10.82
N MET A 383 24.23 10.97 -11.58
CA MET A 383 23.76 11.55 -12.85
C MET A 383 23.32 13.01 -12.74
N TYR A 384 22.38 13.33 -11.82
CA TYR A 384 21.85 14.69 -11.65
C TYR A 384 22.74 15.62 -10.79
N TRP A 385 23.80 15.08 -10.18
CA TRP A 385 24.81 15.88 -9.45
C TRP A 385 25.96 16.32 -10.37
N GLU A 386 26.42 15.43 -11.24
CA GLU A 386 27.57 15.67 -12.13
C GLU A 386 27.18 16.40 -13.42
N HIS A 387 25.91 16.33 -13.83
CA HIS A 387 25.42 16.89 -15.09
C HIS A 387 24.30 17.90 -14.89
N ALA A 388 24.34 18.98 -15.68
CA ALA A 388 23.29 19.99 -15.72
C ALA A 388 22.00 19.43 -16.35
N THR A 389 20.83 19.80 -15.83
CA THR A 389 19.54 19.45 -16.45
C THR A 389 19.30 20.30 -17.69
N ALA A 390 18.86 19.68 -18.79
CA ALA A 390 18.56 20.37 -20.06
C ALA A 390 17.46 21.43 -19.92
N THR A 391 16.55 21.24 -18.95
CA THR A 391 15.49 22.20 -18.61
C THR A 391 15.92 23.25 -17.59
N GLY A 392 17.03 23.08 -16.86
CA GLY A 392 17.44 23.91 -15.73
C GLY A 392 16.57 23.75 -14.47
N GLU A 393 15.72 22.73 -14.43
CA GLU A 393 15.00 22.33 -13.21
C GLU A 393 15.99 21.77 -12.17
N VAL A 394 15.78 22.11 -10.90
CA VAL A 394 16.59 21.59 -9.79
C VAL A 394 16.05 20.23 -9.37
N VAL A 395 16.85 19.17 -9.50
CA VAL A 395 16.48 17.80 -9.13
C VAL A 395 17.30 17.38 -7.91
N SER A 396 16.61 16.90 -6.86
CA SER A 396 17.25 16.34 -5.66
C SER A 396 16.81 14.89 -5.46
N MET A 397 17.78 13.98 -5.34
CA MET A 397 17.57 12.55 -5.14
C MET A 397 17.65 12.20 -3.65
N HIS A 398 16.73 11.37 -3.17
CA HIS A 398 16.63 10.97 -1.76
C HIS A 398 16.23 9.50 -1.63
N GLN A 399 16.88 8.74 -0.74
CA GLN A 399 16.49 7.37 -0.37
C GLN A 399 16.36 7.25 1.16
N PRO A 400 15.24 6.74 1.72
CA PRO A 400 15.07 6.65 3.17
C PRO A 400 15.88 5.54 3.82
N SER A 401 15.96 4.37 3.18
CA SER A 401 16.79 3.25 3.63
C SER A 401 17.23 2.35 2.48
N HIS A 402 18.20 1.50 2.78
CA HIS A 402 18.63 0.39 1.93
C HIS A 402 18.92 -0.79 2.88
N GLU A 403 18.15 -1.86 2.75
CA GLU A 403 18.22 -3.03 3.65
C GLU A 403 19.01 -4.21 3.04
N GLU A 404 19.43 -4.06 1.78
CA GLU A 404 20.06 -4.99 0.84
C GLU A 404 19.25 -6.26 0.53
N TYR A 405 18.61 -6.85 1.55
CA TYR A 405 17.82 -8.07 1.49
C TYR A 405 16.48 -7.88 2.20
N GLN A 406 15.44 -8.57 1.72
CA GLN A 406 14.13 -8.57 2.37
C GLN A 406 14.17 -9.42 3.65
N ARG A 407 13.87 -8.82 4.80
CA ARG A 407 13.85 -9.46 6.13
C ARG A 407 12.42 -9.46 6.69
N SER A 408 11.51 -10.13 5.98
CA SER A 408 10.08 -10.16 6.34
C SER A 408 9.87 -10.63 7.78
N GLY A 409 8.99 -9.98 8.53
CA GLY A 409 8.72 -10.25 9.94
C GLY A 409 9.76 -9.68 10.92
N ALA A 410 10.86 -9.09 10.47
CA ALA A 410 11.81 -8.41 11.36
C ALA A 410 11.36 -6.97 11.64
N ARG A 411 11.01 -6.67 12.91
CA ARG A 411 10.53 -5.35 13.39
C ARG A 411 11.07 -4.13 12.63
N SER A 412 12.38 -3.87 12.73
CA SER A 412 13.00 -2.68 12.14
C SER A 412 12.84 -2.61 10.61
N HIS A 413 12.93 -3.76 9.93
CA HIS A 413 12.76 -3.86 8.48
C HIS A 413 11.32 -3.52 8.07
N GLU A 414 10.33 -4.09 8.77
CA GLU A 414 8.92 -3.88 8.47
C GLU A 414 8.47 -2.44 8.78
N HIS A 415 8.98 -1.82 9.85
CA HIS A 415 8.70 -0.42 10.17
C HIS A 415 9.24 0.53 9.09
N LYS A 416 10.47 0.30 8.58
CA LYS A 416 11.03 1.07 7.46
C LYS A 416 10.26 0.84 6.16
N ALA A 417 9.96 -0.42 5.83
CA ALA A 417 9.19 -0.76 4.63
C ALA A 417 7.81 -0.10 4.63
N TRP A 418 7.13 -0.06 5.78
CA TRP A 418 5.85 0.64 5.90
C TRP A 418 5.99 2.16 5.77
N ALA A 419 7.02 2.76 6.38
CA ALA A 419 7.31 4.18 6.22
C ALA A 419 7.60 4.55 4.76
N GLU A 420 8.36 3.72 4.03
CA GLU A 420 8.67 3.93 2.61
C GLU A 420 7.45 3.83 1.70
N ILE A 421 6.59 2.82 1.89
CA ILE A 421 5.30 2.72 1.18
C ILE A 421 4.46 3.97 1.44
N TYR A 422 4.40 4.45 2.69
CA TYR A 422 3.62 5.62 3.04
C TYR A 422 4.21 6.90 2.44
N LEU A 423 5.55 7.07 2.46
CA LEU A 423 6.26 8.20 1.85
C LEU A 423 6.05 8.26 0.33
N LEU A 424 6.13 7.12 -0.38
CA LEU A 424 5.74 7.03 -1.79
C LEU A 424 4.31 7.52 -1.99
N SER A 425 3.39 7.14 -1.09
CA SER A 425 1.98 7.56 -1.17
C SER A 425 1.76 9.09 -1.01
N LEU A 426 2.78 9.86 -0.64
CA LEU A 426 2.77 11.31 -0.49
C LEU A 426 3.43 12.07 -1.67
N THR A 427 3.86 11.34 -2.71
CA THR A 427 4.44 11.93 -3.92
C THR A 427 3.36 12.33 -4.94
N ASP A 428 3.66 13.31 -5.80
CA ASP A 428 2.69 13.83 -6.78
C ASP A 428 2.56 12.90 -8.01
N VAL A 429 3.64 12.20 -8.35
CA VAL A 429 3.69 11.18 -9.41
C VAL A 429 4.48 9.97 -8.91
N LEU A 430 4.05 8.76 -9.31
CA LEU A 430 4.71 7.51 -8.98
C LEU A 430 5.18 6.76 -10.22
N VAL A 431 6.40 6.22 -10.13
CA VAL A 431 6.93 5.16 -10.98
C VAL A 431 7.04 3.90 -10.13
N THR A 432 6.47 2.79 -10.58
CA THR A 432 6.45 1.51 -9.84
C THR A 432 7.05 0.36 -10.63
N SER A 433 7.70 -0.57 -9.94
CA SER A 433 8.22 -1.78 -10.57
C SER A 433 7.09 -2.79 -10.80
N GLY A 434 6.96 -3.28 -12.03
CA GLY A 434 5.93 -4.25 -12.38
C GLY A 434 5.90 -5.47 -11.45
N ARG A 435 4.69 -5.89 -11.07
CA ARG A 435 4.38 -6.96 -10.10
C ARG A 435 4.76 -6.66 -8.65
N SER A 436 5.16 -5.44 -8.31
CA SER A 436 5.50 -5.09 -6.93
C SER A 436 4.26 -4.68 -6.13
N THR A 437 3.80 -5.55 -5.24
CA THR A 437 2.71 -5.24 -4.30
C THR A 437 3.03 -4.08 -3.35
N PHE A 438 4.32 -3.82 -3.09
CA PHE A 438 4.81 -2.62 -2.41
C PHE A 438 4.41 -1.34 -3.18
N GLY A 439 4.58 -1.34 -4.51
CA GLY A 439 4.13 -0.26 -5.39
C GLY A 439 2.61 -0.14 -5.43
N TYR A 440 1.88 -1.27 -5.51
CA TYR A 440 0.41 -1.27 -5.51
C TYR A 440 -0.20 -0.66 -4.24
N VAL A 441 0.37 -0.93 -3.06
CA VAL A 441 -0.10 -0.28 -1.83
C VAL A 441 0.17 1.23 -1.87
N ALA A 442 1.36 1.65 -2.32
CA ALA A 442 1.70 3.07 -2.41
C ALA A 442 0.80 3.85 -3.39
N GLN A 443 0.59 3.32 -4.61
CA GLN A 443 -0.23 3.96 -5.64
C GLN A 443 -1.70 4.06 -5.22
N GLY A 444 -2.22 3.00 -4.58
CA GLY A 444 -3.57 2.94 -4.08
C GLY A 444 -3.83 3.92 -2.92
N LEU A 445 -2.91 4.01 -1.96
CA LEU A 445 -2.99 5.00 -0.87
C LEU A 445 -2.87 6.44 -1.39
N ALA A 446 -2.03 6.70 -2.39
CA ALA A 446 -1.91 7.99 -3.06
C ALA A 446 -3.18 8.37 -3.86
N GLY A 447 -3.89 7.37 -4.40
CA GLY A 447 -4.98 7.60 -5.34
C GLY A 447 -4.49 8.08 -6.70
N VAL A 448 -3.39 7.51 -7.20
CA VAL A 448 -2.77 7.90 -8.49
C VAL A 448 -2.55 6.68 -9.39
N ARG A 449 -2.72 6.87 -10.70
CA ARG A 449 -2.31 5.91 -11.73
C ARG A 449 -0.81 6.09 -11.98
N PRO A 450 0.06 5.11 -11.62
CA PRO A 450 1.51 5.24 -11.77
C PRO A 450 1.95 5.02 -13.22
N TRP A 451 3.22 5.28 -13.45
CA TRP A 451 3.99 4.73 -14.57
C TRP A 451 4.62 3.41 -14.14
N VAL A 452 4.31 2.32 -14.82
CA VAL A 452 4.77 0.98 -14.43
C VAL A 452 5.94 0.56 -15.31
N LEU A 453 7.08 0.31 -14.70
CA LEU A 453 8.25 -0.28 -15.34
C LEU A 453 7.91 -1.72 -15.71
N TYR A 454 7.83 -2.03 -17.00
CA TYR A 454 7.51 -3.37 -17.46
C TYR A 454 8.58 -4.36 -17.03
N LYS A 455 8.16 -5.52 -16.52
CA LYS A 455 9.12 -6.57 -16.21
C LYS A 455 9.64 -7.19 -17.51
N SER A 456 10.92 -7.01 -17.82
CA SER A 456 11.57 -7.80 -18.88
C SER A 456 11.47 -9.29 -18.54
N GLY A 457 11.35 -10.12 -19.58
CA GLY A 457 11.20 -11.57 -19.43
C GLY A 457 12.52 -12.26 -19.07
N ASN A 458 12.93 -13.24 -19.86
CA ASN A 458 14.28 -13.84 -19.77
C ASN A 458 15.32 -13.01 -20.58
N SER A 459 15.04 -11.75 -20.86
CA SER A 459 15.89 -10.88 -21.68
C SER A 459 16.54 -9.81 -20.81
N SER A 460 17.84 -9.60 -21.01
CA SER A 460 18.56 -8.43 -20.47
C SER A 460 18.19 -7.14 -21.20
N ALA A 461 17.56 -7.19 -22.38
CA ALA A 461 17.18 -5.98 -23.10
C ALA A 461 16.15 -5.16 -22.32
N VAL A 462 16.38 -3.85 -22.28
CA VAL A 462 15.41 -2.86 -21.78
C VAL A 462 14.13 -2.95 -22.62
N PRO A 463 12.94 -3.04 -22.01
CA PRO A 463 11.68 -3.00 -22.75
C PRO A 463 11.51 -1.69 -23.53
N ASP A 464 10.94 -1.75 -24.72
CA ASP A 464 10.43 -0.58 -25.44
C ASP A 464 8.91 -0.76 -25.71
N PRO A 465 8.04 0.14 -25.21
CA PRO A 465 8.36 1.25 -24.30
C PRO A 465 8.90 0.78 -22.93
N PRO A 466 9.74 1.58 -22.24
CA PRO A 466 10.36 1.19 -20.96
C PRO A 466 9.34 1.15 -19.80
N CYS A 467 8.26 1.91 -19.91
CA CYS A 467 7.15 1.90 -18.99
C CYS A 467 5.87 2.33 -19.71
N GLY A 468 4.73 2.12 -19.07
CA GLY A 468 3.45 2.66 -19.52
C GLY A 468 2.61 3.11 -18.35
N ARG A 469 1.61 3.94 -18.62
CA ARG A 469 0.73 4.47 -17.58
C ARG A 469 -0.37 3.46 -17.27
N ASP A 470 -0.32 2.92 -16.06
CA ASP A 470 -1.20 1.85 -15.55
C ASP A 470 -2.68 2.12 -15.87
N VAL A 471 -3.44 1.12 -16.30
CA VAL A 471 -4.89 1.24 -16.59
C VAL A 471 -5.71 1.82 -15.42
N SER A 472 -5.32 1.57 -14.17
CA SER A 472 -5.98 2.12 -12.98
C SER A 472 -5.04 2.21 -11.76
N MET A 473 -5.51 2.84 -10.68
CA MET A 473 -4.77 2.90 -9.41
C MET A 473 -4.98 1.66 -8.52
N GLU A 474 -5.81 0.70 -8.95
CA GLU A 474 -6.06 -0.53 -8.19
C GLU A 474 -4.87 -1.49 -8.23
N PRO A 475 -4.62 -2.27 -7.16
CA PRO A 475 -3.68 -3.39 -7.18
C PRO A 475 -4.07 -4.46 -8.22
N CYS A 476 -3.07 -5.18 -8.73
CA CYS A 476 -3.31 -6.35 -9.58
C CYS A 476 -3.58 -7.62 -8.74
N PHE A 477 -4.61 -8.38 -9.10
CA PHE A 477 -4.76 -9.77 -8.70
C PHE A 477 -3.83 -10.65 -9.57
N HIS A 478 -2.74 -11.17 -9.01
CA HIS A 478 -1.76 -11.95 -9.78
C HIS A 478 -2.17 -13.39 -10.10
N LYS A 479 -3.22 -13.92 -9.45
CA LYS A 479 -3.68 -15.31 -9.58
C LYS A 479 -5.21 -15.43 -9.63
N PRO A 480 -5.87 -14.79 -10.62
CA PRO A 480 -7.29 -14.99 -10.83
C PRO A 480 -7.58 -16.46 -11.22
N PRO A 481 -8.78 -16.97 -10.90
CA PRO A 481 -9.23 -18.27 -11.38
C PRO A 481 -9.38 -18.25 -12.91
N GLY A 482 -9.05 -19.35 -13.57
CA GLY A 482 -9.30 -19.52 -15.01
C GLY A 482 -10.69 -20.07 -15.35
N TYR A 483 -11.50 -20.40 -14.33
CA TYR A 483 -12.80 -21.04 -14.46
C TYR A 483 -13.92 -20.06 -14.12
N ASP A 484 -14.82 -19.82 -15.06
CA ASP A 484 -16.00 -18.97 -14.88
C ASP A 484 -17.15 -19.81 -14.30
N CYS A 485 -17.51 -19.55 -13.04
CA CYS A 485 -18.61 -20.24 -12.35
C CYS A 485 -19.99 -20.08 -13.02
N ARG A 486 -20.23 -18.94 -13.70
CA ARG A 486 -21.51 -18.61 -14.34
C ARG A 486 -21.67 -19.34 -15.67
N LEU A 487 -20.58 -19.40 -16.45
CA LEU A 487 -20.54 -20.08 -17.75
C LEU A 487 -20.16 -21.57 -17.63
N LYS A 488 -19.72 -22.01 -16.43
CA LYS A 488 -19.25 -23.37 -16.10
C LYS A 488 -18.13 -23.89 -17.00
N GLN A 489 -17.30 -22.97 -17.52
CA GLN A 489 -16.24 -23.25 -18.48
C GLN A 489 -14.98 -22.43 -18.17
N TRP A 490 -13.86 -22.82 -18.77
CA TRP A 490 -12.64 -22.02 -18.74
C TRP A 490 -12.81 -20.77 -19.60
N GLY A 491 -12.47 -19.60 -19.06
CA GLY A 491 -12.75 -18.31 -19.68
C GLY A 491 -11.92 -17.18 -19.09
N ASP A 492 -11.82 -16.09 -19.85
CA ASP A 492 -11.18 -14.86 -19.40
C ASP A 492 -12.29 -13.83 -19.10
N PRO A 493 -12.54 -13.49 -17.82
CA PRO A 493 -13.66 -12.65 -17.46
C PRO A 493 -13.50 -11.20 -17.92
N SER A 494 -12.28 -10.73 -18.22
CA SER A 494 -12.05 -9.37 -18.72
C SER A 494 -12.71 -9.10 -20.08
N LYS A 495 -12.99 -10.16 -20.85
CA LYS A 495 -13.70 -10.07 -22.14
C LYS A 495 -15.21 -9.85 -22.02
N TYR A 496 -15.79 -10.08 -20.84
CA TYR A 496 -17.25 -10.07 -20.63
C TYR A 496 -17.73 -8.92 -19.75
N VAL A 497 -16.85 -8.26 -19.00
CA VAL A 497 -17.20 -7.14 -18.13
C VAL A 497 -16.31 -5.90 -18.36
N PRO A 498 -16.89 -4.70 -18.58
CA PRO A 498 -16.12 -3.51 -18.99
C PRO A 498 -15.32 -2.85 -17.85
N TYR A 499 -15.33 -3.45 -16.65
CA TYR A 499 -14.73 -2.93 -15.42
C TYR A 499 -13.58 -3.79 -14.90
N LEU A 500 -13.21 -4.85 -15.63
CA LEU A 500 -11.97 -5.60 -15.42
C LEU A 500 -11.11 -5.51 -16.68
N GLN A 501 -9.81 -5.39 -16.48
CA GLN A 501 -8.80 -5.52 -17.52
C GLN A 501 -7.64 -6.35 -17.00
N HIS A 502 -6.86 -6.93 -17.91
CA HIS A 502 -5.59 -7.51 -17.56
C HIS A 502 -4.61 -6.44 -17.06
N CYS A 503 -3.69 -6.82 -16.17
CA CYS A 503 -2.70 -5.90 -15.64
C CYS A 503 -1.53 -5.75 -16.63
N ASP A 504 -1.13 -4.50 -16.91
CA ASP A 504 -0.06 -4.20 -17.86
C ASP A 504 1.31 -4.83 -17.47
N ASP A 505 1.51 -5.11 -16.18
CA ASP A 505 2.74 -5.69 -15.62
C ASP A 505 2.67 -7.21 -15.34
N ALA A 506 1.47 -7.77 -15.35
CA ALA A 506 1.18 -9.19 -15.22
C ALA A 506 0.00 -9.53 -16.13
N SER A 507 0.29 -9.86 -17.40
CA SER A 507 -0.71 -10.05 -18.46
C SER A 507 -1.74 -11.16 -18.21
N TRP A 508 -1.52 -12.03 -17.23
CA TRP A 508 -2.49 -13.04 -16.77
C TRP A 508 -3.28 -12.62 -15.53
N GLY A 509 -2.87 -11.55 -14.86
CA GLY A 509 -3.55 -11.00 -13.69
C GLY A 509 -4.73 -10.13 -14.10
N LEU A 510 -5.60 -9.81 -13.15
CA LEU A 510 -6.77 -8.96 -13.36
C LEU A 510 -6.75 -7.76 -12.42
N LYS A 511 -7.28 -6.62 -12.87
CA LYS A 511 -7.53 -5.46 -12.02
C LYS A 511 -8.79 -4.71 -12.42
N LEU A 512 -9.38 -4.04 -11.44
CA LEU A 512 -10.54 -3.19 -11.62
C LEU A 512 -10.15 -1.88 -12.34
N VAL A 513 -10.99 -1.46 -13.26
CA VAL A 513 -10.84 -0.20 -14.00
C VAL A 513 -12.11 0.64 -13.89
N GLY A 514 -11.95 1.96 -14.01
CA GLY A 514 -13.08 2.89 -14.05
C GLY A 514 -13.89 2.68 -15.33
N ARG A 515 -15.13 3.14 -15.36
CA ARG A 515 -15.87 3.21 -16.62
C ARG A 515 -15.12 4.16 -17.56
N ASN A 516 -14.69 3.65 -18.72
CA ASN A 516 -14.27 4.50 -19.84
C ASN A 516 -15.39 5.52 -20.09
N LYS A 517 -15.04 6.81 -20.05
CA LYS A 517 -15.91 7.91 -20.47
C LYS A 517 -15.71 8.19 -21.95
#